data_AF-A0A2I0NPJ4-F1
#
_entry.id   AF-A0A2I0NPJ4-F1
#
_cell.length_a   1.000
_cell.length_b   1.000
_cell.length_c   1.000
_cell.angle_alpha   90.00
_cell.angle_beta   90.00
_cell.angle_gamma   90.00
#
_symmetry.space_group_name_H-M   'P 1'
#
loop_
_entity.id
_entity.type
_entity.pdbx_description
1 polymer ?
#
loop_
_entity_poly.entity_id
_entity_poly.type
_entity_poly.pdbx_seq_one_letter_code
_entity_poly.pdbx_strand_id
1 'polypeptide(L)'
;MDETGTLGVRVYEFRKVVAAREKETVPVSLGGRVYPVRVKTSTVNGRLIAEKPEYDDLSAIAREQGIPLRFVDEEVRLRISEWKRERATIRGGAGGGCPPDRPNAANAARDE
;
A
#
# COMPACT_ATOMS: atom_id res chain seq x y z
N MET A 1 -24.79 23.32 -11.38
CA MET A 1 -24.66 24.34 -10.32
C MET A 1 -25.57 24.04 -9.14
N ASP A 2 -26.55 23.17 -9.32
CA ASP A 2 -27.63 22.93 -8.36
C ASP A 2 -27.20 22.30 -7.04
N GLU A 3 -26.09 21.55 -7.00
CA GLU A 3 -25.61 20.95 -5.75
C GLU A 3 -24.86 21.95 -4.85
N THR A 4 -24.13 22.90 -5.44
CA THR A 4 -23.25 23.83 -4.69
C THR A 4 -23.72 25.28 -4.73
N GLY A 5 -24.79 25.60 -5.46
CA GLY A 5 -25.35 26.95 -5.59
C GLY A 5 -24.42 27.99 -6.23
N THR A 6 -23.29 27.57 -6.79
CA THR A 6 -22.34 28.48 -7.44
C THR A 6 -22.95 29.12 -8.68
N LEU A 7 -22.50 30.33 -9.04
CA LEU A 7 -22.93 31.09 -10.22
C LEU A 7 -21.98 30.92 -11.42
N GLY A 8 -20.72 30.57 -11.16
CA GLY A 8 -19.68 30.33 -12.18
C GLY A 8 -18.69 29.24 -11.74
N VAL A 9 -18.07 28.52 -12.68
CA VAL A 9 -16.87 27.71 -12.40
C VAL A 9 -15.70 28.18 -13.27
N ARG A 10 -14.49 28.11 -12.73
CA ARG A 10 -13.25 28.40 -13.45
C ARG A 10 -12.50 27.09 -13.66
N VAL A 11 -12.07 26.83 -14.89
CA VAL A 11 -11.40 25.59 -15.28
C VAL A 11 -9.99 25.93 -15.77
N TYR A 12 -9.01 25.18 -15.28
CA TYR A 12 -7.62 25.25 -15.71
C TYR A 12 -7.17 23.87 -16.17
N GLU A 13 -6.45 23.82 -17.29
CA GLU A 13 -5.87 22.59 -17.80
C GLU A 13 -4.43 22.43 -17.32
N PHE A 14 -4.06 21.20 -16.97
CA PHE A 14 -2.71 20.85 -16.55
C PHE A 14 -2.29 19.54 -17.19
N ARG A 15 -1.00 19.42 -17.48
CA ARG A 15 -0.42 18.14 -17.89
C ARG A 15 -0.08 17.31 -16.68
N LYS A 16 -0.49 16.04 -16.69
CA LYS A 16 -0.21 15.07 -15.64
C LYS A 16 0.53 13.88 -16.23
N VAL A 17 1.70 13.57 -15.67
CA VAL A 17 2.40 12.31 -15.95
C VAL A 17 1.88 11.27 -14.96
N VAL A 18 1.49 10.10 -15.47
CA VAL A 18 0.89 9.03 -14.66
C VAL A 18 1.82 7.83 -14.67
N ALA A 19 2.17 7.33 -13.49
CA ALA A 19 2.91 6.10 -13.34
C ALA A 19 2.10 4.88 -13.82
N ALA A 20 2.77 3.87 -14.37
CA ALA A 20 2.13 2.59 -14.63
C ALA A 20 1.67 2.00 -13.29
N ARG A 21 0.45 1.48 -13.23
CA ARG A 21 -0.14 0.95 -12.00
C ARG A 21 -0.76 -0.41 -12.27
N GLU A 22 -0.47 -1.34 -11.40
CA GLU A 22 -1.03 -2.70 -11.42
C GLU A 22 -1.69 -2.98 -10.07
N LYS A 23 -2.67 -3.88 -10.08
CA LYS A 23 -3.32 -4.38 -8.88
C LYS A 23 -3.15 -5.89 -8.83
N GLU A 24 -2.47 -6.39 -7.81
CA GLU A 24 -2.32 -7.82 -7.56
C GLU A 24 -3.06 -8.19 -6.27
N THR A 25 -3.71 -9.36 -6.24
CA THR A 25 -4.34 -9.85 -5.02
C THR A 25 -3.37 -10.79 -4.32
N VAL A 26 -3.01 -10.46 -3.07
CA VAL A 26 -2.10 -11.22 -2.24
C VAL A 26 -2.90 -11.88 -1.11
N PRO A 27 -2.81 -13.21 -0.92
CA PRO A 27 -3.40 -13.87 0.23
C PRO A 27 -2.59 -13.53 1.49
N VAL A 28 -3.22 -12.87 2.46
CA VAL A 28 -2.59 -12.48 3.72
C VAL A 28 -3.25 -13.22 4.87
N SER A 29 -2.46 -13.96 5.64
CA SER A 29 -2.94 -14.62 6.86
C SER A 29 -2.83 -13.68 8.05
N LEU A 30 -3.95 -13.34 8.68
CA LEU A 30 -4.03 -12.44 9.82
C LEU A 30 -5.06 -12.93 10.84
N GLY A 31 -4.65 -13.10 12.10
CA GLY A 31 -5.54 -13.60 13.16
C GLY A 31 -6.14 -14.98 12.86
N GLY A 32 -5.36 -15.87 12.23
CA GLY A 32 -5.78 -17.25 11.91
C GLY A 32 -6.72 -17.39 10.70
N ARG A 33 -7.03 -16.29 9.99
CA ARG A 33 -7.84 -16.28 8.77
C ARG A 33 -7.02 -15.76 7.59
N VAL A 34 -7.35 -16.22 6.38
CA VAL A 34 -6.72 -15.75 5.15
C VAL A 34 -7.63 -14.76 4.46
N TYR A 35 -7.12 -13.56 4.20
CA TYR A 35 -7.83 -12.49 3.51
C TYR A 35 -7.18 -12.20 2.16
N PRO A 36 -7.98 -12.06 1.08
CA PRO A 36 -7.47 -11.56 -0.19
C PRO A 36 -7.29 -10.04 -0.12
N VAL A 37 -6.05 -9.58 -0.02
CA VAL A 37 -5.73 -8.15 0.01
C VAL A 37 -5.25 -7.69 -1.35
N ARG A 38 -5.88 -6.67 -1.91
CA ARG A 38 -5.43 -6.05 -3.16
C ARG A 38 -4.28 -5.10 -2.87
N VAL A 39 -3.20 -5.26 -3.61
CA VAL A 39 -1.98 -4.46 -3.51
C VAL A 39 -1.83 -3.68 -4.79
N LYS A 40 -1.78 -2.36 -4.64
CA LYS A 40 -1.55 -1.42 -5.72
C LYS A 40 -0.05 -1.15 -5.84
N THR A 41 0.51 -1.59 -6.95
CA THR A 41 1.93 -1.42 -7.27
C THR A 41 2.04 -0.34 -8.35
N SER A 42 2.88 0.66 -8.12
CA SER A 42 3.11 1.78 -9.04
C SER A 42 4.56 1.78 -9.50
N THR A 43 4.76 1.73 -10.81
CA THR A 43 6.07 1.58 -11.45
C THR A 43 6.29 2.71 -12.45
N VAL A 44 7.51 3.25 -12.50
CA VAL A 44 7.94 4.22 -13.51
C VAL A 44 9.29 3.77 -14.05
N ASN A 45 9.41 3.67 -15.38
CA ASN A 45 10.64 3.23 -16.06
C ASN A 45 11.18 1.90 -15.50
N GLY A 46 10.30 0.95 -15.19
CA GLY A 46 10.66 -0.35 -14.62
C GLY A 46 11.08 -0.32 -13.13
N ARG A 47 11.10 0.84 -12.48
CA ARG A 47 11.39 0.98 -11.04
C ARG A 47 10.10 1.06 -10.23
N LEU A 48 10.02 0.24 -9.18
CA LEU A 48 8.95 0.31 -8.20
C LEU A 48 9.04 1.62 -7.42
N ILE A 49 7.99 2.45 -7.50
CA ILE A 49 7.91 3.72 -6.75
C ILE A 49 7.13 3.52 -5.45
N ALA A 50 5.99 2.84 -5.55
CA ALA A 50 5.09 2.69 -4.42
C ALA A 50 4.35 1.38 -4.49
N GLU A 51 4.22 0.76 -3.34
CA GLU A 51 3.42 -0.42 -3.12
C GLU A 51 2.53 -0.17 -1.92
N LYS A 52 1.22 -0.26 -2.11
CA LYS A 52 0.26 0.00 -1.03
C LYS A 52 -0.88 -1.00 -1.07
N PRO A 53 -1.22 -1.67 0.05
CA PRO A 53 -2.48 -2.38 0.16
C PRO A 53 -3.66 -1.40 0.01
N GLU A 54 -4.76 -1.87 -0.56
CA GLU A 54 -5.98 -1.09 -0.69
C GLU A 54 -6.62 -0.85 0.68
N TYR A 55 -6.96 0.40 0.96
CA TYR A 55 -7.50 0.83 2.26
C TYR A 55 -8.79 0.11 2.63
N ASP A 56 -9.67 -0.11 1.65
CA ASP A 56 -10.96 -0.76 1.87
C ASP A 56 -10.80 -2.18 2.42
N ASP A 57 -9.80 -2.92 1.91
CA ASP A 57 -9.51 -4.30 2.33
C ASP A 57 -8.97 -4.30 3.77
N LEU A 58 -8.05 -3.39 4.09
CA LEU A 58 -7.53 -3.23 5.45
C LEU A 58 -8.64 -2.82 6.43
N SER A 59 -9.53 -1.91 6.03
CA SER A 59 -10.64 -1.42 6.84
C SER A 59 -11.64 -2.54 7.14
N ALA A 60 -11.94 -3.39 6.16
CA ALA A 60 -12.78 -4.56 6.34
C ALA A 60 -12.17 -5.55 7.36
N ILE A 61 -10.89 -5.88 7.21
CA ILE A 61 -10.18 -6.78 8.14
C ILE A 61 -10.14 -6.21 9.56
N ALA A 62 -9.85 -4.91 9.70
CA ALA A 62 -9.81 -4.23 10.99
C ALA A 62 -11.17 -4.29 11.71
N ARG A 63 -12.27 -4.07 10.98
CA ARG A 63 -13.63 -4.16 11.51
C ARG A 63 -14.03 -5.58 11.88
N GLU A 64 -13.68 -6.57 11.06
CA GLU A 64 -14.00 -7.98 11.33
C GLU A 64 -13.27 -8.50 12.57
N GLN A 65 -11.98 -8.17 12.71
CA GLN A 65 -11.15 -8.65 13.81
C GLN A 65 -11.21 -7.75 15.07
N GLY A 66 -11.83 -6.58 14.98
CA GLY A 66 -11.93 -5.63 16.10
C GLY A 66 -10.60 -5.01 16.52
N ILE A 67 -9.62 -4.94 15.60
CA ILE A 67 -8.28 -4.42 15.84
C ILE A 67 -8.07 -3.06 15.16
N PRO A 68 -7.22 -2.17 15.71
CA PRO A 68 -6.96 -0.88 15.07
C PRO A 68 -6.32 -1.05 13.68
N LEU A 69 -6.80 -0.26 12.72
CA LEU A 69 -6.36 -0.30 11.32
C LEU A 69 -4.84 -0.20 11.15
N ARG A 70 -4.17 0.56 12.03
CA ARG A 70 -2.72 0.72 12.00
C ARG A 70 -1.99 -0.62 12.16
N PHE A 71 -2.42 -1.47 13.09
CA PHE A 71 -1.83 -2.79 13.29
C PHE A 71 -2.09 -3.70 12.08
N VAL A 72 -3.28 -3.58 11.47
CA VAL A 72 -3.59 -4.32 10.24
C VAL A 72 -2.69 -3.89 9.09
N ASP A 73 -2.49 -2.59 8.87
CA ASP A 73 -1.60 -2.09 7.81
C ASP A 73 -0.16 -2.56 8.02
N GLU A 74 0.37 -2.45 9.25
CA GLU A 74 1.73 -2.89 9.60
C GLU A 74 1.91 -4.40 9.34
N GLU A 75 0.99 -5.24 9.83
CA GLU A 75 1.06 -6.69 9.66
C GLU A 75 0.89 -7.11 8.19
N VAL A 76 -0.06 -6.50 7.48
CA VAL A 76 -0.31 -6.79 6.06
C VAL A 76 0.89 -6.44 5.21
N ARG A 77 1.55 -5.29 5.45
CA ARG A 77 2.77 -4.92 4.74
C ARG A 77 3.91 -5.90 5.00
N LEU A 78 4.06 -6.34 6.24
CA LEU A 78 5.06 -7.36 6.61
C LEU A 78 4.81 -8.65 5.83
N ARG A 79 3.56 -9.15 5.81
CA ARG A 79 3.20 -10.37 5.10
C ARG A 79 3.34 -10.27 3.58
N ILE A 80 3.01 -9.12 2.99
CA ILE A 80 3.24 -8.87 1.56
C ILE A 80 4.74 -8.96 1.23
N SER A 81 5.61 -8.41 2.09
CA SER A 81 7.07 -8.47 1.90
C SER A 81 7.62 -9.90 1.95
N GLU A 82 7.05 -10.75 2.81
CA GLU A 82 7.44 -12.15 2.95
C GLU A 82 6.96 -12.97 1.76
N TRP A 83 5.69 -12.82 1.39
CA TRP A 83 5.10 -13.49 0.24
C TRP A 83 5.88 -13.20 -1.04
N LYS A 84 6.33 -11.95 -1.23
CA LYS A 84 7.18 -11.60 -2.38
C LYS A 84 8.58 -12.21 -2.31
N ARG A 85 9.20 -12.27 -1.13
CA ARG A 85 10.49 -12.96 -0.96
C ARG A 85 10.37 -14.43 -1.34
N GLU A 86 9.33 -15.10 -0.89
CA GLU A 86 9.05 -16.50 -1.25
C GLU A 86 8.86 -16.66 -2.76
N ARG A 87 8.05 -15.79 -3.39
CA ARG A 87 7.86 -15.82 -4.85
C ARG A 87 9.11 -15.47 -5.65
N ALA A 88 9.95 -14.57 -5.15
CA ALA A 88 11.22 -14.21 -5.78
C ALA A 88 12.22 -15.38 -5.71
N THR A 89 12.31 -16.07 -4.57
CA THR A 89 13.13 -17.27 -4.41
C THR A 89 12.71 -18.38 -5.37
N ILE A 90 11.40 -18.55 -5.60
CA ILE A 90 10.87 -19.55 -6.54
C ILE A 90 11.12 -19.15 -8.01
N ARG A 91 11.13 -17.85 -8.34
CA ARG A 91 11.34 -17.34 -9.72
C ARG A 91 12.81 -17.14 -10.13
N GLY A 92 13.77 -17.26 -9.21
CA GLY A 92 15.21 -17.21 -9.50
C GLY A 92 15.93 -16.09 -8.77
N GLY A 93 17.00 -16.47 -8.06
CA GLY A 93 17.81 -15.57 -7.24
C GLY A 93 18.63 -14.57 -8.06
N ALA A 94 18.53 -13.30 -7.68
CA ALA A 94 19.62 -12.31 -7.64
C ALA A 94 19.09 -10.98 -7.10
N GLY A 95 19.64 -10.55 -5.95
CA GLY A 95 19.89 -9.13 -5.65
C GLY A 95 18.74 -8.24 -5.19
N GLY A 96 18.81 -7.83 -3.92
CA GLY A 96 18.23 -6.56 -3.45
C GLY A 96 16.85 -6.64 -2.81
N GLY A 97 16.72 -7.35 -1.70
CA GLY A 97 15.55 -7.19 -0.84
C GLY A 97 15.50 -5.77 -0.28
N CYS A 98 14.39 -5.07 -0.48
CA CYS A 98 14.09 -3.83 0.24
C CYS A 98 14.04 -4.17 1.74
N PRO A 99 14.93 -3.62 2.58
CA PRO A 99 14.82 -3.81 4.02
C PRO A 99 13.49 -3.20 4.49
N PRO A 100 12.86 -3.74 5.55
CA PRO A 100 11.71 -3.09 6.14
C PRO A 100 12.07 -1.64 6.48
N ASP A 101 11.12 -0.72 6.27
CA ASP A 101 11.24 0.69 6.65
C ASP A 101 11.68 0.76 8.11
N ARG A 102 12.99 0.98 8.35
CA ARG A 102 13.47 1.30 9.70
C ARG A 102 12.90 2.67 10.05
N PRO A 103 12.39 2.87 11.27
CA PRO A 103 11.98 4.21 11.69
C PRO A 103 13.16 5.16 11.48
N ASN A 104 12.92 6.22 10.70
CA ASN A 104 13.92 7.23 10.40
C ASN A 104 14.39 7.85 11.74
N ALA A 105 15.70 7.78 12.01
CA ALA A 105 16.31 8.30 13.25
C ALA A 105 15.99 9.78 13.51
N ALA A 106 15.60 10.54 12.48
CA ALA A 106 15.14 11.92 12.61
C ALA A 106 13.82 12.09 13.41
N ASN A 107 13.00 11.05 13.53
CA ASN A 107 11.70 11.13 14.22
C ASN A 107 11.74 10.66 15.68
N ALA A 108 12.85 10.09 16.16
CA ALA A 108 12.97 9.64 17.56
C ALA A 108 13.35 10.75 18.55
N ALA A 109 13.71 11.93 18.06
CA ALA A 109 14.19 13.05 18.87
C ALA A 109 13.18 14.21 19.00
N ARG A 110 11.87 13.96 18.78
CA ARG A 110 10.83 14.99 18.82
C ARG A 110 9.74 14.79 19.87
N ASP A 111 9.79 13.70 20.62
CA ASP A 111 8.91 13.44 21.76
C ASP A 111 9.73 13.49 23.06
N GLU A 112 10.20 14.68 23.43
CA GLU A 112 10.50 15.10 24.81
C GLU A 112 9.96 16.52 25.03
#